data_AF-A0A5C4M3X6-F1
#
_entry.id   AF-A0A5C4M3X6-F1
#
_cell.length_a   1.000
_cell.length_b   1.000
_cell.length_c   1.000
_cell.angle_alpha   90.00
_cell.angle_beta   90.00
_cell.angle_gamma   90.00
#
_symmetry.space_group_name_H-M   'P 1'
#
loop_
_entity.id
_entity.type
_entity.pdbx_description
1 polymer ?
#
loop_
_entity_poly.entity_id
_entity_poly.type
_entity_poly.pdbx_seq_one_letter_code
_entity_poly.pdbx_strand_id
1 'polypeptide(L)'
;MSWPAPARRHRVDQVTALDDAEAAVRAFPRVAIPLDGRRAAAVAITIGEGAWGPGVWLTRRSSRLRAHPGQFALPGGRFDDGEDAVGAALRELHEEVGILAGRDQCAGLLDDYATRSGYVITPVVVRTGSAEPVPNPAEVARLHWIPFAELDAEPRFVHIPESDRPVIQLPLAGHLVHAPTAAVLYQFREIALRGRHTRVDHLEQPVFAWR
;
A
#
# COMPACT_ATOMS: atom_id res chain seq x y z
N MET A 1 -7.13 -28.25 -13.90
CA MET A 1 -8.13 -27.96 -12.86
C MET A 1 -8.73 -26.60 -13.15
N SER A 2 -9.94 -26.58 -13.69
CA SER A 2 -10.67 -25.37 -14.06
C SER A 2 -11.34 -24.75 -12.83
N TRP A 3 -10.99 -23.51 -12.52
CA TRP A 3 -11.62 -22.73 -11.45
C TRP A 3 -12.99 -22.23 -11.92
N PRO A 4 -14.06 -22.29 -11.09
CA PRO A 4 -15.35 -21.74 -11.50
C PRO A 4 -15.26 -20.20 -11.57
N ALA A 5 -15.83 -19.61 -12.62
CA ALA A 5 -15.94 -18.16 -12.72
C ALA A 5 -16.82 -17.62 -11.57
N PRO A 6 -16.43 -16.53 -10.89
CA PRO A 6 -17.23 -15.96 -9.82
C PRO A 6 -18.57 -15.45 -10.37
N ALA A 7 -19.64 -15.71 -9.61
CA ALA A 7 -20.97 -15.20 -9.90
C ALA A 7 -20.97 -13.66 -9.98
N ARG A 8 -21.73 -13.11 -10.93
CA ARG A 8 -21.94 -11.67 -11.13
C ARG A 8 -22.60 -11.04 -9.89
N ARG A 9 -21.82 -10.68 -8.86
CA ARG A 9 -22.24 -9.65 -7.90
C ARG A 9 -22.35 -8.32 -8.67
N HIS A 10 -23.39 -7.55 -8.39
CA HIS A 10 -23.83 -6.44 -9.23
C HIS A 10 -22.79 -5.32 -9.25
N ARG A 11 -22.46 -4.80 -10.45
CA ARG A 11 -21.51 -3.68 -10.68
C ARG A 11 -21.77 -2.44 -9.78
N VAL A 12 -23.02 -2.26 -9.32
CA VAL A 12 -23.42 -1.17 -8.40
C VAL A 12 -22.80 -1.34 -7.00
N ASP A 13 -22.65 -2.58 -6.51
CA ASP A 13 -22.04 -2.87 -5.20
C ASP A 13 -20.53 -2.59 -5.20
N GLN A 14 -19.88 -2.63 -6.37
CA GLN A 14 -18.44 -2.44 -6.55
C GLN A 14 -18.05 -0.96 -6.65
N VAL A 15 -18.80 -0.18 -7.45
CA VAL A 15 -18.60 1.28 -7.57
C VAL A 15 -18.80 1.96 -6.22
N THR A 16 -19.85 1.57 -5.49
CA THR A 16 -20.13 2.09 -4.13
C THR A 16 -18.95 1.84 -3.19
N ALA A 17 -18.30 0.67 -3.26
CA ALA A 17 -17.18 0.35 -2.39
C ALA A 17 -15.93 1.21 -2.65
N LEU A 18 -15.64 1.58 -3.90
CA LEU A 18 -14.53 2.49 -4.21
C LEU A 18 -14.84 3.93 -3.81
N ASP A 19 -16.08 4.38 -4.03
CA ASP A 19 -16.53 5.71 -3.65
C ASP A 19 -16.50 5.87 -2.12
N ASP A 20 -16.98 4.87 -1.37
CA ASP A 20 -16.95 4.85 0.09
C ASP A 20 -15.50 4.83 0.63
N ALA A 21 -14.63 4.00 0.04
CA ALA A 21 -13.22 3.93 0.39
C ALA A 21 -12.53 5.29 0.16
N GLU A 22 -12.75 5.91 -0.99
CA GLU A 22 -12.22 7.23 -1.32
C GLU A 22 -12.73 8.31 -0.35
N ALA A 23 -14.03 8.32 -0.05
CA ALA A 23 -14.63 9.27 0.88
C ALA A 23 -14.06 9.13 2.31
N ALA A 24 -13.90 7.89 2.78
CA ALA A 24 -13.31 7.61 4.10
C ALA A 24 -11.84 8.07 4.17
N VAL A 25 -11.05 7.79 3.14
CA VAL A 25 -9.66 8.26 3.06
C VAL A 25 -9.59 9.79 3.02
N ARG A 26 -10.46 10.43 2.22
CA ARG A 26 -10.50 11.90 2.09
C ARG A 26 -10.85 12.59 3.42
N ALA A 27 -11.68 11.95 4.24
CA ALA A 27 -12.08 12.45 5.56
C ALA A 27 -11.06 12.16 6.67
N PHE A 28 -10.05 11.32 6.42
CA PHE A 28 -9.12 10.88 7.45
C PHE A 28 -8.12 11.98 7.84
N PRO A 29 -8.06 12.38 9.13
CA PRO A 29 -7.12 13.39 9.60
C PRO A 29 -5.74 12.75 9.81
N ARG A 30 -4.91 12.79 8.76
CA ARG A 30 -3.56 12.23 8.79
C ARG A 30 -2.66 12.91 9.81
N VAL A 31 -1.71 12.15 10.33
CA VAL A 31 -0.60 12.62 11.17
C VAL A 31 0.68 12.57 10.35
N ALA A 32 1.29 13.73 10.14
CA ALA A 32 2.60 13.84 9.51
C ALA A 32 3.72 13.72 10.56
N ILE A 33 4.85 13.10 10.19
CA ILE A 33 6.01 12.92 11.07
C ILE A 33 7.16 13.83 10.58
N PRO A 34 7.74 14.67 11.46
CA PRO A 34 8.97 15.41 11.14
C PRO A 34 10.11 14.46 10.73
N LEU A 35 10.91 14.86 9.75
CA LEU A 35 11.96 13.97 9.24
C LEU A 35 13.04 13.69 10.29
N ASP A 36 13.43 14.66 11.12
CA ASP A 36 14.41 14.50 12.20
C ASP A 36 15.69 13.73 11.78
N GLY A 37 16.23 14.06 10.60
CA GLY A 37 17.41 13.40 10.01
C GLY A 37 17.13 12.12 9.22
N ARG A 38 15.87 11.69 9.11
CA ARG A 38 15.41 10.60 8.22
C ARG A 38 15.17 11.11 6.80
N ARG A 39 15.12 10.18 5.86
CA ARG A 39 14.83 10.45 4.45
C ARG A 39 13.32 10.40 4.18
N ALA A 40 12.80 11.34 3.41
CA ALA A 40 11.42 11.30 2.94
C ALA A 40 11.24 10.23 1.84
N ALA A 41 10.13 9.50 1.91
CA ALA A 41 9.70 8.55 0.89
C ALA A 41 8.17 8.55 0.78
N ALA A 42 7.64 8.20 -0.38
CA ALA A 42 6.21 8.03 -0.59
C ALA A 42 5.90 6.67 -1.21
N VAL A 43 4.71 6.15 -0.92
CA VAL A 43 4.20 4.92 -1.53
C VAL A 43 2.79 5.13 -2.06
N ALA A 44 2.47 4.56 -3.21
CA ALA A 44 1.15 4.62 -3.82
C ALA A 44 0.29 3.42 -3.41
N ILE A 45 -0.82 3.67 -2.72
CA ILE A 45 -1.92 2.71 -2.56
C ILE A 45 -2.89 2.95 -3.72
N THR A 46 -2.66 2.24 -4.81
CA THR A 46 -3.45 2.40 -6.04
C THR A 46 -4.71 1.57 -5.97
N ILE A 47 -5.87 2.23 -5.75
CA ILE A 47 -7.20 1.61 -5.72
C ILE A 47 -7.87 1.69 -7.09
N GLY A 48 -8.68 0.70 -7.45
CA GLY A 48 -9.46 0.72 -8.68
C GLY A 48 -10.32 -0.53 -8.84
N GLU A 49 -10.85 -0.72 -10.04
CA GLU A 49 -11.60 -1.92 -10.41
C GLU A 49 -10.70 -2.97 -11.08
N GLY A 50 -10.85 -4.22 -10.67
CA GLY A 50 -10.16 -5.36 -11.28
C GLY A 50 -11.11 -6.50 -11.62
N ALA A 51 -10.59 -7.54 -12.28
CA ALA A 51 -11.39 -8.69 -12.70
C ALA A 51 -12.11 -9.42 -11.55
N TRP A 52 -11.64 -9.25 -10.32
CA TRP A 52 -12.19 -9.84 -9.10
C TRP A 52 -12.86 -8.82 -8.17
N GLY A 53 -13.20 -7.64 -8.70
CA GLY A 53 -13.79 -6.51 -7.96
C GLY A 53 -12.76 -5.48 -7.52
N PRO A 54 -13.17 -4.50 -6.69
CA PRO A 54 -12.33 -3.41 -6.29
C PRO A 54 -11.18 -3.91 -5.42
N GLY A 55 -10.02 -3.27 -5.54
CA GLY A 55 -8.79 -3.78 -4.96
C GLY A 55 -7.63 -2.80 -5.03
N VAL A 56 -6.45 -3.28 -4.64
CA VAL A 56 -5.18 -2.54 -4.71
C VAL A 56 -4.14 -3.29 -5.55
N TRP A 57 -3.26 -2.53 -6.21
CA TRP A 57 -2.05 -3.08 -6.80
C TRP A 57 -0.92 -3.20 -5.76
N LEU A 58 -0.30 -4.37 -5.69
CA LEU A 58 0.99 -4.58 -5.02
C LEU A 58 2.03 -5.08 -6.04
N THR A 59 3.28 -4.75 -5.78
CA THR A 59 4.42 -5.26 -6.52
C THR A 59 5.13 -6.34 -5.71
N ARG A 60 5.73 -7.31 -6.40
CA ARG A 60 6.73 -8.20 -5.81
C ARG A 60 8.09 -7.77 -6.32
N ARG A 61 8.95 -7.29 -5.41
CA ARG A 61 10.27 -6.74 -5.76
C ARG A 61 11.13 -7.77 -6.49
N SER A 62 11.84 -7.31 -7.52
CA SER A 62 12.78 -8.14 -8.27
C SER A 62 13.85 -8.74 -7.36
N SER A 63 14.18 -10.01 -7.58
CA SER A 63 15.24 -10.71 -6.83
C SER A 63 16.63 -10.11 -7.05
N ARG A 64 16.79 -9.28 -8.08
CA ARG A 64 18.05 -8.59 -8.44
C ARG A 64 18.27 -7.31 -7.64
N LEU A 65 17.26 -6.83 -6.91
CA LEU A 65 17.38 -5.62 -6.09
C LEU A 65 18.14 -5.90 -4.80
N ARG A 66 18.98 -4.93 -4.40
CA ARG A 66 19.84 -5.03 -3.21
C ARG A 66 19.05 -5.07 -1.89
N ALA A 67 17.82 -4.54 -1.87
CA ALA A 67 16.96 -4.47 -0.68
C ALA A 67 15.65 -5.24 -0.91
N HIS A 68 15.30 -6.07 0.08
CA HIS A 68 14.03 -6.81 0.22
C HIS A 68 13.59 -7.62 -1.03
N PRO A 69 14.45 -8.48 -1.59
CA PRO A 69 14.11 -9.25 -2.78
C PRO A 69 12.89 -10.17 -2.52
N GLY A 70 11.93 -10.15 -3.44
CA GLY A 70 10.77 -11.04 -3.41
C GLY A 70 9.68 -10.67 -2.39
N GLN A 71 9.83 -9.57 -1.65
CA GLN A 71 8.80 -9.06 -0.73
C GLN A 71 7.69 -8.34 -1.49
N PHE A 72 6.48 -8.36 -0.92
CA PHE A 72 5.38 -7.52 -1.36
C PHE A 72 5.67 -6.07 -0.97
N ALA A 73 5.45 -5.15 -1.89
CA ALA A 73 5.62 -3.73 -1.69
C ALA A 73 4.50 -2.95 -2.39
N LEU A 74 4.31 -1.72 -1.95
CA LEU A 74 3.60 -0.70 -2.70
C LEU A 74 4.61 -0.02 -3.64
N PRO A 75 4.22 0.40 -4.85
CA PRO A 75 5.07 1.25 -5.68
C PRO A 75 5.49 2.48 -4.89
N GLY A 76 6.77 2.84 -4.91
CA GLY A 76 7.22 3.96 -4.12
C GLY A 76 8.71 4.02 -3.88
N GLY A 77 9.15 5.22 -3.54
CA GLY A 77 10.55 5.55 -3.42
C GLY A 77 10.76 6.89 -2.74
N ARG A 78 11.99 7.39 -2.85
CA ARG A 78 12.41 8.64 -2.20
C ARG A 78 11.83 9.83 -2.93
N PHE A 79 11.76 10.95 -2.23
CA PHE A 79 11.45 12.22 -2.87
C PHE A 79 12.65 12.66 -3.71
N ASP A 80 12.38 13.18 -4.89
CA ASP A 80 13.32 13.98 -5.67
C ASP A 80 13.34 15.45 -5.19
N ASP A 81 14.31 16.22 -5.66
CA ASP A 81 14.49 17.62 -5.24
C ASP A 81 13.25 18.47 -5.55
N GLY A 82 12.66 19.05 -4.51
CA GLY A 82 11.45 19.88 -4.60
C GLY A 82 10.14 19.10 -4.77
N GLU A 83 10.19 17.77 -4.70
CA GLU A 83 9.04 16.90 -4.81
C GLU A 83 8.26 16.80 -3.49
N ASP A 84 6.93 16.70 -3.57
CA ASP A 84 6.07 16.38 -2.43
C ASP A 84 5.64 14.90 -2.46
N ALA A 85 5.00 14.42 -1.38
CA ALA A 85 4.62 13.01 -1.28
C ALA A 85 3.75 12.53 -2.46
N VAL A 86 2.83 13.37 -2.94
CA VAL A 86 1.94 13.02 -4.05
C VAL A 86 2.73 12.93 -5.36
N GLY A 87 3.64 13.87 -5.63
CA GLY A 87 4.53 13.82 -6.79
C GLY A 87 5.37 12.53 -6.80
N ALA A 88 6.01 12.23 -5.68
CA ALA A 88 6.85 11.04 -5.52
C ALA A 88 6.05 9.76 -5.74
N ALA A 89 4.89 9.62 -5.11
CA ALA A 89 4.05 8.44 -5.29
C ALA A 89 3.57 8.26 -6.74
N LEU A 90 3.19 9.34 -7.43
CA LEU A 90 2.73 9.29 -8.82
C LEU A 90 3.86 8.97 -9.80
N ARG A 91 5.05 9.54 -9.59
CA ARG A 91 6.26 9.23 -10.39
C ARG A 91 6.63 7.76 -10.25
N GLU A 92 6.74 7.26 -9.02
CA GLU A 92 7.11 5.86 -8.75
C GLU A 92 6.03 4.88 -9.25
N LEU A 93 4.75 5.24 -9.12
CA LEU A 93 3.65 4.45 -9.70
C LEU A 93 3.79 4.31 -11.23
N HIS A 94 4.20 5.37 -11.91
CA HIS A 94 4.46 5.32 -13.35
C HIS A 94 5.74 4.55 -13.68
N GLU A 95 6.84 4.79 -12.96
CA GLU A 95 8.15 4.17 -13.22
C GLU A 95 8.16 2.66 -12.94
N GLU A 96 7.52 2.22 -11.84
CA GLU A 96 7.49 0.81 -11.45
C GLU A 96 6.37 0.02 -12.14
N VAL A 97 5.19 0.62 -12.33
CA VAL A 97 3.96 -0.09 -12.71
C VAL A 97 3.38 0.39 -14.05
N GLY A 98 3.91 1.46 -14.64
CA GLY A 98 3.43 1.98 -15.93
C GLY A 98 2.07 2.67 -15.86
N ILE A 99 1.55 2.92 -14.65
CA ILE A 99 0.26 3.59 -14.46
C ILE A 99 0.50 5.10 -14.43
N LEU A 100 -0.05 5.80 -15.42
CA LEU A 100 -0.08 7.26 -15.43
C LEU A 100 -1.33 7.76 -14.70
N ALA A 101 -1.14 8.56 -13.65
CA ALA A 101 -2.23 9.18 -12.89
C ALA A 101 -1.93 10.64 -12.57
N GLY A 102 -2.99 11.46 -12.53
CA GLY A 102 -2.92 12.88 -12.16
C GLY A 102 -3.12 13.13 -10.66
N ARG A 103 -2.81 14.36 -10.21
CA ARG A 103 -3.04 14.78 -8.82
C ARG A 103 -4.52 14.81 -8.44
N ASP A 104 -5.39 15.04 -9.41
CA ASP A 104 -6.85 14.97 -9.28
C ASP A 104 -7.36 13.56 -8.94
N GLN A 105 -6.56 12.54 -9.24
CA GLN A 105 -6.84 11.15 -8.89
C GLN A 105 -6.34 10.76 -7.48
N CYS A 106 -5.72 11.69 -6.76
CA CYS A 106 -5.32 11.48 -5.37
C CYS A 106 -6.54 11.61 -4.44
N ALA A 107 -6.93 10.51 -3.81
CA ALA A 107 -8.03 10.44 -2.85
C ALA A 107 -7.67 11.13 -1.53
N GLY A 108 -6.43 10.96 -1.09
CA GLY A 108 -5.91 11.49 0.16
C GLY A 108 -4.62 10.81 0.58
N LEU A 109 -4.11 11.20 1.74
CA LEU A 109 -2.87 10.70 2.33
C LEU A 109 -3.19 10.06 3.68
N LEU A 110 -2.49 8.99 4.02
CA LEU A 110 -2.60 8.33 5.33
C LEU A 110 -1.50 8.82 6.28
N ASP A 111 -1.41 8.23 7.47
CA ASP A 111 -0.37 8.62 8.44
C ASP A 111 1.01 8.26 7.91
N ASP A 112 1.97 9.14 8.22
CA ASP A 112 3.36 8.83 7.95
C ASP A 112 3.81 7.63 8.81
N TYR A 113 4.68 6.78 8.24
CA TYR A 113 5.27 5.64 8.93
C TYR A 113 6.79 5.76 8.98
N ALA A 114 7.35 5.91 10.17
CA ALA A 114 8.80 5.99 10.38
C ALA A 114 9.43 4.59 10.41
N THR A 115 10.36 4.32 9.50
CA THR A 115 11.05 3.03 9.42
C THR A 115 12.30 2.97 10.29
N ARG A 116 12.72 1.76 10.67
CA ARG A 116 14.01 1.53 11.35
C ARG A 116 15.21 1.78 10.41
N SER A 117 15.00 1.63 9.10
CA SER A 117 15.97 1.90 8.04
C SER A 117 16.16 3.41 7.71
N GLY A 118 15.55 4.30 8.50
CA GLY A 118 15.78 5.74 8.43
C GLY A 118 14.97 6.45 7.34
N TYR A 119 13.75 5.99 7.08
CA TYR A 119 12.78 6.67 6.22
C TYR A 119 11.57 7.15 7.02
N VAL A 120 10.91 8.19 6.53
CA VAL A 120 9.53 8.54 6.85
C VAL A 120 8.73 8.33 5.57
N ILE A 121 7.84 7.34 5.58
CA ILE A 121 7.03 6.95 4.42
C ILE A 121 5.68 7.64 4.52
N THR A 122 5.30 8.44 3.53
CA THR A 122 3.96 9.01 3.37
C THR A 122 3.13 8.15 2.40
N PRO A 123 2.07 7.46 2.85
CA PRO A 123 1.19 6.71 1.96
C PRO A 123 0.21 7.64 1.24
N VAL A 124 0.15 7.52 -0.08
CA VAL A 124 -0.74 8.28 -0.96
C VAL A 124 -1.73 7.33 -1.59
N VAL A 125 -3.03 7.57 -1.39
CA VAL A 125 -4.09 6.75 -2.00
C VAL A 125 -4.47 7.36 -3.35
N VAL A 126 -4.31 6.59 -4.41
CA VAL A 126 -4.56 7.03 -5.79
C VAL A 126 -5.67 6.18 -6.40
N ARG A 127 -6.74 6.80 -6.90
CA ARG A 127 -7.81 6.09 -7.59
C ARG A 127 -7.58 6.08 -9.09
N THR A 128 -7.42 4.88 -9.65
CA THR A 128 -7.26 4.69 -11.09
C THR A 128 -8.52 4.11 -11.70
N GLY A 129 -8.80 4.50 -12.95
CA GLY A 129 -9.80 3.84 -13.77
C GLY A 129 -9.30 2.48 -14.28
N SER A 130 -9.64 2.14 -15.52
CA SER A 130 -9.24 0.89 -16.18
C SER A 130 -7.81 0.89 -16.73
N ALA A 131 -6.85 1.46 -15.99
CA ALA A 131 -5.46 1.48 -16.43
C ALA A 131 -4.90 0.05 -16.45
N GLU A 132 -4.37 -0.39 -17.60
CA GLU A 132 -3.65 -1.66 -17.70
C GLU A 132 -2.20 -1.44 -17.27
N PRO A 133 -1.74 -2.05 -16.17
CA PRO A 133 -0.39 -1.82 -15.69
C PRO A 133 0.66 -2.52 -16.55
N VAL A 134 1.79 -1.87 -16.74
CA VAL A 134 2.96 -2.39 -17.45
C VAL A 134 4.17 -2.31 -16.51
N PRO A 135 4.51 -3.40 -15.79
CA PRO A 135 5.56 -3.35 -14.79
C PRO A 135 6.94 -3.21 -15.42
N ASN A 136 7.80 -2.41 -14.79
CA ASN A 136 9.22 -2.34 -15.15
C ASN A 136 9.95 -3.59 -14.62
N PRO A 137 10.45 -4.49 -15.50
CA PRO A 137 11.05 -5.76 -15.08
C PRO A 137 12.39 -5.59 -14.35
N ALA A 138 13.02 -4.41 -14.40
CA ALA A 138 14.23 -4.13 -13.63
C ALA A 138 13.92 -4.09 -12.12
N GLU A 139 12.72 -3.64 -11.74
CA GLU A 139 12.35 -3.34 -10.36
C GLU A 139 11.25 -4.27 -9.84
N VAL A 140 10.29 -4.59 -10.70
CA VAL A 140 9.11 -5.38 -10.37
C VAL A 140 9.20 -6.75 -11.03
N ALA A 141 9.29 -7.81 -10.21
CA ALA A 141 9.24 -9.17 -10.72
C ALA A 141 7.82 -9.60 -11.11
N ARG A 142 6.81 -9.17 -10.34
CA ARG A 142 5.39 -9.48 -10.58
C ARG A 142 4.50 -8.39 -10.03
N LEU A 143 3.36 -8.19 -10.67
CA LEU A 143 2.24 -7.41 -10.13
C LEU A 143 1.19 -8.35 -9.54
N HIS A 144 0.56 -7.90 -8.47
CA HIS A 144 -0.50 -8.61 -7.77
C HIS A 144 -1.68 -7.66 -7.57
N TRP A 145 -2.86 -8.06 -8.08
CA TRP A 145 -4.11 -7.42 -7.70
C TRP A 145 -4.63 -8.08 -6.43
N ILE A 146 -4.81 -7.29 -5.38
CA ILE A 146 -5.37 -7.74 -4.11
C ILE A 146 -6.78 -7.16 -3.98
N PRO A 147 -7.84 -7.97 -4.15
CA PRO A 147 -9.22 -7.51 -3.97
C PRO A 147 -9.44 -7.00 -2.54
N PHE A 148 -10.32 -6.03 -2.35
CA PHE A 148 -10.69 -5.54 -1.02
C PHE A 148 -11.19 -6.66 -0.09
N ALA A 149 -11.89 -7.65 -0.63
CA ALA A 149 -12.32 -8.83 0.12
C ALA A 149 -11.16 -9.66 0.66
N GLU A 150 -10.03 -9.71 -0.05
CA GLU A 150 -8.80 -10.37 0.42
C GLU A 150 -8.01 -9.45 1.36
N LEU A 151 -7.96 -8.14 1.05
CA LEU A 151 -7.30 -7.14 1.89
C LEU A 151 -7.95 -7.02 3.28
N ASP A 152 -9.25 -7.31 3.40
CA ASP A 152 -9.98 -7.31 4.68
C ASP A 152 -9.63 -8.50 5.61
N ALA A 153 -8.54 -9.22 5.34
CA ALA A 153 -8.01 -10.26 6.22
C ALA A 153 -7.64 -9.73 7.61
N GLU A 154 -7.80 -10.58 8.64
CA GLU A 154 -7.37 -10.24 10.00
C GLU A 154 -5.84 -10.29 10.12
N PRO A 155 -5.19 -9.24 10.66
CA PRO A 155 -3.75 -9.23 10.87
C PRO A 155 -3.35 -10.12 12.04
N ARG A 156 -2.08 -10.51 12.06
CA ARG A 156 -1.43 -11.10 13.22
C ARG A 156 -0.50 -10.08 13.85
N PHE A 157 -0.52 -10.00 15.17
CA PHE A 157 0.41 -9.21 15.95
C PHE A 157 1.31 -10.15 16.74
N VAL A 158 2.62 -10.00 16.55
CA VAL A 158 3.63 -10.88 17.15
C VAL A 158 4.58 -10.03 17.99
N HIS A 159 4.92 -10.51 19.19
CA HIS A 159 5.90 -9.88 20.05
C HIS A 159 7.29 -10.45 19.75
N ILE A 160 8.30 -9.58 19.75
CA ILE A 160 9.70 -9.96 19.56
C ILE A 160 10.54 -9.43 20.73
N PRO A 161 11.65 -10.08 21.10
CA PRO A 161 12.49 -9.61 22.21
C PRO A 161 13.11 -8.22 21.99
N GLU A 162 13.27 -7.79 20.73
CA GLU A 162 13.99 -6.58 20.37
C GLU A 162 13.14 -5.30 20.38
N SER A 163 11.82 -5.41 20.63
CA SER A 163 10.91 -4.26 20.68
C SER A 163 9.68 -4.55 21.52
N ASP A 164 9.28 -3.57 22.34
CA ASP A 164 8.01 -3.60 23.10
C ASP A 164 6.79 -3.35 22.21
N ARG A 165 7.01 -2.95 20.94
CA ARG A 165 5.95 -2.71 19.96
C ARG A 165 5.60 -4.00 19.21
N PRO A 166 4.31 -4.29 18.96
CA PRO A 166 3.92 -5.50 18.25
C PRO A 166 4.32 -5.43 16.77
N VAL A 167 4.91 -6.51 16.25
CA VAL A 167 5.18 -6.68 14.82
C VAL A 167 3.90 -7.13 14.12
N ILE A 168 3.48 -6.37 13.11
CA ILE A 168 2.32 -6.73 12.28
C ILE A 168 2.70 -7.69 11.15
N GLN A 169 1.82 -8.67 10.91
CA GLN A 169 1.84 -9.56 9.75
C GLN A 169 0.44 -9.58 9.13
N LEU A 170 0.32 -9.16 7.86
CA LEU A 170 -0.95 -9.16 7.13
C LEU A 170 -0.94 -10.33 6.13
N PRO A 171 -1.86 -11.31 6.26
CA PRO A 171 -1.95 -12.42 5.31
C PRO A 171 -2.53 -11.95 3.98
N LEU A 172 -1.72 -11.92 2.91
CA LEU A 172 -2.14 -11.55 1.55
C LEU A 172 -1.52 -12.47 0.52
N ALA A 173 -2.29 -12.88 -0.49
CA ALA A 173 -1.90 -13.73 -1.60
C ALA A 173 -1.14 -15.00 -1.15
N GLY A 174 -1.55 -15.60 -0.02
CA GLY A 174 -0.91 -16.78 0.56
C GLY A 174 0.44 -16.51 1.25
N HIS A 175 0.82 -15.26 1.47
CA HIS A 175 2.06 -14.85 2.13
C HIS A 175 1.77 -14.00 3.37
N LEU A 176 2.72 -13.92 4.29
CA LEU A 176 2.70 -12.95 5.38
C LEU A 176 3.47 -11.70 4.94
N VAL A 177 2.74 -10.61 4.72
CA VAL A 177 3.31 -9.29 4.43
C VAL A 177 3.65 -8.63 5.77
N HIS A 178 4.80 -7.95 5.84
CA HIS A 178 5.29 -7.32 7.06
C HIS A 178 5.34 -5.80 6.93
N ALA A 179 5.49 -5.08 8.04
CA ALA A 179 5.73 -3.64 8.00
C ALA A 179 7.06 -3.34 7.26
N PRO A 180 7.16 -2.20 6.54
CA PRO A 180 6.20 -1.08 6.54
C PRO A 180 4.92 -1.31 5.72
N THR A 181 4.97 -2.15 4.68
CA THR A 181 3.83 -2.38 3.77
C THR A 181 2.58 -2.88 4.49
N ALA A 182 2.70 -3.85 5.40
CA ALA A 182 1.55 -4.35 6.15
C ALA A 182 0.92 -3.31 7.08
N ALA A 183 1.72 -2.44 7.70
CA ALA A 183 1.21 -1.39 8.59
C ALA A 183 0.38 -0.37 7.79
N VAL A 184 0.91 0.07 6.65
CA VAL A 184 0.24 1.01 5.74
C VAL A 184 -1.05 0.42 5.17
N LEU A 185 -1.01 -0.83 4.69
CA LEU A 185 -2.19 -1.52 4.16
C LEU A 185 -3.25 -1.79 5.24
N TYR A 186 -2.81 -2.11 6.45
CA TYR A 186 -3.71 -2.29 7.59
C TYR A 186 -4.44 -0.97 7.91
N GLN A 187 -3.73 0.16 7.97
CA GLN A 187 -4.37 1.46 8.18
C GLN A 187 -5.39 1.78 7.07
N PHE A 188 -4.99 1.62 5.81
CA PHE A 188 -5.91 1.81 4.68
C PHE A 188 -7.17 0.96 4.84
N ARG A 189 -7.03 -0.34 5.13
CA ARG A 189 -8.14 -1.28 5.32
C ARG A 189 -9.07 -0.83 6.45
N GLU A 190 -8.52 -0.43 7.59
CA GLU A 190 -9.31 0.01 8.74
C GLU A 190 -10.17 1.23 8.41
N ILE A 191 -9.59 2.20 7.69
CA ILE A 191 -10.26 3.44 7.31
C ILE A 191 -11.25 3.18 6.18
N ALA A 192 -10.76 2.68 5.06
CA ALA A 192 -11.47 2.59 3.80
C ALA A 192 -12.52 1.49 3.78
N LEU A 193 -12.28 0.36 4.44
CA LEU A 193 -13.17 -0.81 4.38
C LEU A 193 -14.00 -0.99 5.65
N ARG A 194 -13.55 -0.42 6.79
CA ARG A 194 -14.19 -0.62 8.09
C ARG A 194 -14.63 0.67 8.78
N GLY A 195 -14.34 1.85 8.20
CA GLY A 195 -14.75 3.14 8.76
C GLY A 195 -14.10 3.45 10.12
N ARG A 196 -12.94 2.87 10.43
CA ARG A 196 -12.23 3.04 11.71
C ARG A 196 -11.02 3.97 11.57
N HIS A 197 -10.88 4.88 12.53
CA HIS A 197 -9.71 5.77 12.62
C HIS A 197 -8.54 5.07 13.33
N THR A 198 -7.88 4.15 12.63
CA THR A 198 -6.78 3.36 13.20
C THR A 198 -5.44 4.01 12.92
N ARG A 199 -4.61 4.19 13.96
CA ARG A 199 -3.22 4.66 13.88
C ARG A 199 -2.26 3.48 13.82
N VAL A 200 -1.09 3.63 13.21
CA VAL A 200 -0.15 2.51 12.99
C VAL A 200 1.31 2.81 13.34
N ASP A 201 1.61 3.99 13.88
CA ASP A 201 2.93 4.42 14.32
C ASP A 201 3.51 3.57 15.47
N HIS A 202 2.62 2.93 16.23
CA HIS A 202 2.96 2.00 17.31
C HIS A 202 3.34 0.58 16.83
N LEU A 203 3.14 0.26 15.54
CA LEU A 203 3.44 -1.08 15.00
C LEU A 203 4.91 -1.18 14.56
N GLU A 204 5.52 -2.34 14.84
CA GLU A 204 6.95 -2.59 14.61
C GLU A 204 7.23 -3.37 13.31
N GLN A 205 8.43 -3.15 12.77
CA GLN A 205 9.00 -3.94 11.67
C GLN A 205 9.71 -5.19 12.20
N PRO A 206 9.67 -6.33 11.49
CA PRO A 206 10.51 -7.47 11.86
C PRO A 206 12.00 -7.11 11.73
N VAL A 207 12.86 -7.76 12.51
CA VAL A 207 14.31 -7.45 12.58
C VAL A 207 14.99 -7.45 11.21
N PHE A 208 14.58 -8.32 10.28
CA PHE A 208 15.15 -8.37 8.93
C PHE A 208 14.86 -7.12 8.08
N ALA A 209 13.87 -6.31 8.47
CA ALA A 209 13.46 -5.08 7.77
C ALA A 209 14.12 -3.82 8.34
N TRP A 210 15.01 -3.95 9.32
CA TRP A 210 15.67 -2.80 9.97
C TRP A 210 16.86 -2.23 9.20
N ARG A 211 17.27 -2.86 8.08
CA ARG A 211 18.44 -2.50 7.29
C ARG A 211 18.04 -1.94 5.93
#